data_AF-A0A2K8Z1J8-F1
#
_entry.id   AF-A0A2K8Z1J8-F1
#
_cell.length_a   1.000
_cell.length_b   1.000
_cell.length_c   1.000
_cell.angle_alpha   90.00
_cell.angle_beta   90.00
_cell.angle_gamma   90.00
#
_symmetry.space_group_name_H-M   'P 1'
#
loop_
_entity.id
_entity.type
_entity.pdbx_description
1 polymer ?
#
loop_
_entity_poly.entity_id
_entity_poly.type
_entity_poly.pdbx_seq_one_letter_code
_entity_poly.pdbx_strand_id
1 'polypeptide(L)'
;MYSGLVHAHSGLRWIALILLIAAVVTAIGKWQGRSGYTDGNRKLYLFTLISVHTQLVLGLILLFISPKVDFSQMSDKFYRFYSVEHTTGMLIALVLITIGYSRSKRASDAIAKQRLVGIFYGLGLLLILASIPWPFRIAGAGWF
;
A
#
# COMPACT_ATOMS: atom_id res chain seq x y z
N MET A 1 -21.57 1.20 -12.25
CA MET A 1 -20.54 2.06 -11.62
C MET A 1 -19.81 1.34 -10.48
N TYR A 2 -20.51 0.84 -9.45
CA TYR A 2 -19.91 0.13 -8.32
C TYR A 2 -19.01 -1.06 -8.72
N SER A 3 -19.50 -1.99 -9.54
CA SER A 3 -18.70 -3.14 -10.01
C SER A 3 -17.40 -2.73 -10.70
N GLY A 4 -17.45 -1.71 -11.56
CA GLY A 4 -16.27 -1.15 -12.22
C GLY A 4 -15.24 -0.62 -11.23
N LEU A 5 -15.68 0.08 -10.17
CA LEU A 5 -14.79 0.57 -9.11
C LEU A 5 -14.18 -0.57 -8.30
N VAL A 6 -14.96 -1.62 -7.99
CA VAL A 6 -14.44 -2.81 -7.30
C VAL A 6 -13.37 -3.50 -8.15
N HIS A 7 -13.63 -3.74 -9.43
CA HIS A 7 -12.64 -4.34 -10.32
C HIS A 7 -11.40 -3.46 -10.49
N ALA A 8 -11.57 -2.14 -10.63
CA ALA A 8 -10.46 -1.20 -10.72
C ALA A 8 -9.60 -1.22 -9.45
N HIS A 9 -10.20 -1.13 -8.27
CA HIS A 9 -9.49 -1.18 -6.99
C HIS A 9 -8.79 -2.53 -6.78
N SER A 10 -9.44 -3.63 -7.15
CA SER A 10 -8.89 -4.97 -6.99
C SER A 10 -7.74 -5.26 -7.96
N GLY A 11 -7.87 -4.86 -9.22
CA GLY A 11 -6.79 -4.95 -10.21
C GLY A 11 -5.61 -4.05 -9.87
N LEU A 12 -5.87 -2.80 -9.51
CA LEU A 12 -4.83 -1.84 -9.14
C LEU A 12 -4.06 -2.28 -7.89
N ARG A 13 -4.70 -2.98 -6.94
CA ARG A 13 -4.03 -3.58 -5.78
C ARG A 13 -2.82 -4.40 -6.18
N TRP A 14 -2.94 -5.24 -7.21
CA TRP A 14 -1.85 -6.11 -7.66
C TRP A 14 -0.72 -5.31 -8.28
N ILE A 15 -1.03 -4.27 -9.07
CA ILE A 15 -0.03 -3.36 -9.63
C ILE A 15 0.73 -2.64 -8.50
N ALA A 16 0.00 -2.08 -7.53
CA ALA A 16 0.58 -1.39 -6.38
C ALA A 16 1.45 -2.34 -5.53
N LEU A 17 1.00 -3.59 -5.32
CA LEU A 17 1.74 -4.58 -4.56
C LEU A 17 3.03 -5.02 -5.27
N ILE A 18 2.99 -5.25 -6.58
CA ILE A 18 4.17 -5.60 -7.39
C ILE A 18 5.19 -4.45 -7.35
N LEU A 19 4.75 -3.22 -7.56
CA LEU A 19 5.62 -2.04 -7.50
C LEU A 19 6.23 -1.88 -6.09
N LEU A 20 5.43 -2.07 -5.04
CA LEU A 20 5.89 -1.97 -3.66
C LEU A 20 6.91 -3.03 -3.31
N ILE A 21 6.69 -4.30 -3.68
CA ILE A 21 7.66 -5.38 -3.48
C ILE A 21 8.95 -5.06 -4.25
N ALA A 22 8.85 -4.69 -5.53
CA ALA A 22 10.00 -4.33 -6.34
C ALA A 22 10.79 -3.15 -5.73
N ALA A 23 10.09 -2.14 -5.22
CA ALA A 23 10.69 -0.99 -4.56
C ALA A 23 11.44 -1.39 -3.28
N VAL A 24 10.84 -2.24 -2.44
CA VAL A 24 11.46 -2.73 -1.19
C VAL A 24 12.70 -3.56 -1.49
N VAL A 25 12.59 -4.56 -2.37
CA VAL A 25 13.72 -5.42 -2.75
C VAL A 25 14.85 -4.60 -3.35
N THR A 26 14.54 -3.68 -4.27
CA THR A 26 15.54 -2.81 -4.90
C THR A 26 16.20 -1.89 -3.86
N ALA A 27 15.42 -1.26 -2.98
CA ALA A 27 15.95 -0.35 -1.97
C ALA A 27 16.87 -1.07 -0.96
N ILE A 28 16.46 -2.24 -0.47
CA ILE A 28 17.27 -3.03 0.47
C ILE A 28 18.55 -3.53 -0.21
N GLY A 29 18.44 -4.07 -1.43
CA GLY A 29 19.62 -4.55 -2.18
C GLY A 29 20.62 -3.43 -2.47
N LYS A 30 20.15 -2.25 -2.88
CA LYS A 30 21.02 -1.08 -3.14
C LYS A 30 21.60 -0.50 -1.84
N TRP A 31 20.85 -0.54 -0.73
CA TRP A 31 21.35 -0.13 0.58
C TRP A 31 22.48 -1.06 1.06
N GLN A 32 22.27 -2.37 1.06
CA GLN A 32 23.27 -3.35 1.51
C GLN A 32 24.50 -3.38 0.61
N GLY A 33 24.30 -3.32 -0.70
CA GLY A 33 25.38 -3.24 -1.70
C GLY A 33 26.03 -1.86 -1.81
N ARG A 34 25.70 -0.91 -0.92
CA ARG A 34 26.21 0.48 -0.89
C ARG A 34 26.24 1.15 -2.27
N SER A 35 25.21 0.87 -3.07
CA SER A 35 25.10 1.32 -4.45
C SER A 35 24.52 2.73 -4.55
N GLY A 36 24.87 3.43 -5.64
CA GLY A 36 24.33 4.76 -5.93
C GLY A 36 22.81 4.80 -6.11
N TYR A 37 22.27 6.01 -6.05
CA TYR A 37 20.85 6.29 -6.29
C TYR A 37 20.65 6.73 -7.74
N THR A 38 20.02 5.87 -8.54
CA THR A 38 19.78 6.12 -9.97
C THR A 38 18.39 6.67 -10.22
N ASP A 39 18.21 7.23 -11.42
CA ASP A 39 16.89 7.68 -11.89
C ASP A 39 15.87 6.54 -12.00
N GLY A 40 16.32 5.31 -12.28
CA GLY A 40 15.47 4.12 -12.24
C GLY A 40 14.88 3.87 -10.85
N ASN A 41 15.71 3.96 -9.81
CA ASN A 41 15.27 3.83 -8.42
C ASN A 41 14.25 4.93 -8.08
N ARG A 42 14.55 6.17 -8.47
CA ARG A 42 13.67 7.33 -8.24
C ARG A 42 12.27 7.12 -8.84
N LYS A 43 12.21 6.67 -10.09
CA LYS A 43 10.96 6.42 -10.80
C LYS A 43 10.19 5.26 -10.18
N LEU A 44 10.86 4.16 -9.84
CA LEU A 44 10.24 3.02 -9.16
C LEU A 44 9.58 3.43 -7.85
N TYR A 45 10.29 4.20 -7.01
CA TYR A 45 9.76 4.65 -5.72
C TYR A 45 8.60 5.63 -5.87
N LEU A 46 8.68 6.51 -6.87
CA LEU A 46 7.60 7.45 -7.19
C LEU A 46 6.35 6.73 -7.73
N PHE A 47 6.49 5.79 -8.67
CA PHE A 47 5.34 5.06 -9.19
C PHE A 47 4.69 4.15 -8.14
N THR A 48 5.50 3.60 -7.23
CA THR A 48 4.97 2.91 -6.05
C THR A 48 4.13 3.86 -5.18
N LEU A 49 4.65 5.05 -4.88
CA LEU A 49 3.90 6.07 -4.11
C LEU A 49 2.57 6.41 -4.80
N ILE A 50 2.61 6.73 -6.10
CA ILE A 50 1.44 7.12 -6.89
C ILE A 50 0.41 5.99 -6.90
N SER A 51 0.81 4.75 -7.22
CA SER A 51 -0.11 3.62 -7.28
C SER A 51 -0.81 3.35 -5.94
N VAL A 52 -0.10 3.44 -4.81
CA VAL A 52 -0.69 3.29 -3.46
C VAL A 52 -1.64 4.44 -3.14
N HIS A 53 -1.34 5.68 -3.55
CA HIS A 53 -2.26 6.81 -3.36
C HIS A 53 -3.52 6.67 -4.21
N THR A 54 -3.38 6.29 -5.48
CA THR A 54 -4.53 6.02 -6.36
C THR A 54 -5.38 4.87 -5.80
N GLN A 55 -4.74 3.83 -5.26
CA GLN A 55 -5.42 2.72 -4.61
C GLN A 55 -6.24 3.19 -3.40
N LEU A 56 -5.69 4.08 -2.57
CA LEU A 56 -6.41 4.68 -1.46
C LEU A 56 -7.61 5.49 -1.94
N VAL A 57 -7.47 6.32 -2.97
CA VAL A 57 -8.58 7.13 -3.49
C VAL A 57 -9.74 6.24 -3.93
N LEU A 58 -9.47 5.17 -4.67
CA LEU A 58 -10.50 4.19 -5.03
C LEU A 58 -11.09 3.50 -3.78
N GLY A 59 -10.26 3.16 -2.80
CA GLY A 59 -10.69 2.55 -1.54
C GLY A 59 -11.59 3.45 -0.71
N LEU A 60 -11.29 4.76 -0.65
CA LEU A 60 -12.11 5.76 0.04
C LEU A 60 -13.46 5.93 -0.64
N ILE A 61 -13.51 5.94 -1.98
CA ILE A 61 -14.80 5.94 -2.69
C ILE A 61 -15.60 4.69 -2.32
N LEU A 62 -14.97 3.52 -2.32
CA LEU A 62 -15.61 2.26 -1.94
C LEU A 62 -16.06 2.24 -0.47
N LEU A 63 -15.37 2.94 0.44
CA LEU A 63 -15.76 3.06 1.83
C LEU A 63 -17.17 3.64 1.99
N PHE A 64 -17.58 4.56 1.12
CA PHE A 64 -18.89 5.22 1.21
C PHE A 64 -20.01 4.50 0.48
N ILE A 65 -19.70 3.65 -0.51
CA ILE A 65 -20.72 3.05 -1.39
C ILE A 65 -20.79 1.51 -1.31
N SER A 66 -19.83 0.86 -0.65
CA SER A 66 -19.79 -0.59 -0.61
C SER A 66 -20.80 -1.15 0.40
N PRO A 67 -21.60 -2.17 0.03
CA PRO A 67 -22.47 -2.88 0.97
C PRO A 67 -21.69 -3.70 2.02
N LYS A 68 -20.36 -3.81 1.88
CA LYS A 68 -19.50 -4.46 2.88
C LYS A 68 -19.13 -3.53 4.04
N VAL A 69 -19.46 -2.24 3.94
CA VAL A 69 -19.19 -1.24 4.96
C VAL A 69 -20.49 -0.94 5.70
N ASP A 70 -20.46 -1.16 7.02
CA ASP A 70 -21.56 -0.85 7.91
C ASP A 70 -21.01 -0.54 9.30
N PHE A 71 -20.98 0.74 9.66
CA PHE A 71 -20.48 1.23 10.95
C PHE A 71 -21.42 0.92 12.12
N SER A 72 -22.66 0.48 11.88
CA SER A 72 -23.57 0.08 12.96
C SER A 72 -23.31 -1.34 13.45
N GLN A 73 -22.72 -2.20 12.60
CA GLN A 73 -22.47 -3.61 12.88
C GLN A 73 -21.03 -3.90 13.36
N MET A 74 -20.52 -3.09 14.29
CA MET A 74 -19.13 -3.24 14.79
C MET A 74 -18.87 -4.52 15.58
N SER A 75 -19.90 -5.18 16.09
CA SER A 75 -19.76 -6.48 16.75
C SER A 75 -19.46 -7.60 15.74
N ASP A 76 -19.99 -7.48 14.51
CA ASP A 76 -19.74 -8.44 13.44
C ASP A 76 -18.33 -8.27 12.86
N LYS A 77 -17.58 -9.38 12.78
CA LYS A 77 -16.19 -9.38 12.34
C LYS A 77 -16.04 -8.95 10.88
N PHE A 78 -16.97 -9.32 10.01
CA PHE A 78 -16.93 -8.99 8.59
C PHE A 78 -17.10 -7.48 8.39
N TYR A 79 -18.16 -6.90 8.97
CA TYR A 79 -18.43 -5.46 8.83
C TYR A 79 -17.38 -4.60 9.52
N ARG A 80 -16.92 -4.98 10.72
CA ARG A 80 -15.82 -4.28 11.41
C ARG A 80 -14.53 -4.29 10.60
N PHE A 81 -14.19 -5.41 9.96
CA PHE A 81 -12.99 -5.50 9.13
C PHE A 81 -13.01 -4.49 7.98
N TYR A 82 -14.07 -4.48 7.17
CA TYR A 82 -14.16 -3.61 5.99
C TYR A 82 -14.36 -2.14 6.36
N SER A 83 -15.11 -1.86 7.43
CA SER A 83 -15.41 -0.48 7.83
C SER A 83 -14.23 0.20 8.53
N VAL A 84 -13.45 -0.55 9.33
CA VAL A 84 -12.42 0.02 10.20
C VAL A 84 -11.05 -0.61 10.01
N GLU A 85 -10.91 -1.93 10.19
CA GLU A 85 -9.59 -2.56 10.30
C GLU A 85 -8.78 -2.44 9.01
N HIS A 86 -9.41 -2.73 7.87
CA HIS A 86 -8.84 -2.60 6.54
C HIS A 86 -8.42 -1.16 6.25
N THR A 87 -9.35 -0.22 6.37
CA THR A 87 -9.14 1.20 6.05
C THR A 87 -8.04 1.80 6.91
N THR A 88 -8.05 1.51 8.21
CA THR A 88 -7.05 2.02 9.16
C THR A 88 -5.66 1.49 8.84
N GLY A 89 -5.53 0.18 8.58
CA GLY A 89 -4.25 -0.43 8.20
C GLY A 89 -3.70 0.15 6.89
N MET A 90 -4.57 0.39 5.90
CA MET A 90 -4.19 1.01 4.63
C MET A 90 -3.74 2.48 4.78
N LEU A 91 -4.41 3.26 5.64
CA LEU A 91 -4.02 4.64 5.93
C LEU A 91 -2.65 4.72 6.63
N ILE A 92 -2.39 3.84 7.60
CA ILE A 92 -1.07 3.80 8.27
C ILE A 92 0.01 3.43 7.26
N ALA A 93 -0.23 2.41 6.43
CA ALA A 93 0.72 2.00 5.39
C ALA A 93 1.01 3.13 4.39
N LEU A 94 -0.03 3.84 3.94
CA LEU A 94 0.09 5.01 3.08
C LEU A 94 0.99 6.08 3.71
N VAL A 95 0.74 6.45 4.97
CA VAL A 95 1.54 7.46 5.67
C VAL A 95 3.02 7.06 5.74
N LEU A 96 3.31 5.79 6.05
CA LEU A 96 4.68 5.28 6.06
C LEU A 96 5.34 5.39 4.68
N ILE A 97 4.66 4.97 3.62
CA ILE A 97 5.15 5.05 2.25
C ILE A 97 5.40 6.52 1.86
N THR A 98 4.50 7.43 2.20
CA THR A 98 4.68 8.88 1.98
C THR A 98 5.91 9.41 2.72
N ILE A 99 6.07 9.06 4.01
CA ILE A 99 7.24 9.45 4.80
C ILE A 99 8.53 8.92 4.16
N GLY A 100 8.56 7.65 3.77
CA GLY A 100 9.69 7.01 3.11
C GLY A 100 10.13 7.75 1.85
N TYR A 101 9.17 8.06 0.97
CA TYR A 101 9.44 8.79 -0.26
C TYR A 101 9.90 10.23 0.02
N SER A 102 9.15 10.98 0.84
CA SER A 102 9.45 12.39 1.12
C SER A 102 10.79 12.57 1.83
N ARG A 103 11.16 11.67 2.75
CA ARG A 103 12.48 11.71 3.41
C ARG A 103 13.59 11.29 2.44
N SER A 104 13.39 10.25 1.63
CA SER A 104 14.36 9.83 0.61
C SER A 104 14.62 10.94 -0.42
N LYS A 105 13.58 11.64 -0.88
CA LYS A 105 13.73 12.78 -1.80
C LYS A 105 14.64 13.87 -1.22
N ARG A 106 14.54 14.17 0.07
CA ARG A 106 15.29 15.23 0.77
C ARG A 106 16.68 14.83 1.26
N ALA A 107 16.98 13.53 1.36
CA ALA A 107 18.31 13.07 1.77
C ALA A 107 19.38 13.48 0.74
N SER A 108 20.59 13.82 1.20
CA SER A 108 21.74 14.15 0.34
C SER A 108 22.52 12.90 -0.07
N ASP A 109 22.72 11.96 0.86
CA ASP A 109 23.47 10.73 0.63
C ASP A 109 22.63 9.64 -0.07
N ALA A 110 23.20 9.01 -1.09
CA ALA A 110 22.55 7.97 -1.87
C ALA A 110 22.15 6.76 -1.01
N ILE A 111 23.00 6.33 -0.07
CA ILE A 111 22.72 5.16 0.78
C ILE A 111 21.55 5.47 1.72
N ALA A 112 21.51 6.68 2.30
CA ALA A 112 20.42 7.14 3.13
C ALA A 112 19.08 7.16 2.36
N LYS A 113 19.08 7.59 1.09
CA LYS A 113 17.89 7.53 0.23
C LYS A 113 17.33 6.11 0.11
N GLN A 114 18.21 5.13 -0.11
CA GLN A 114 17.83 3.72 -0.25
C GLN A 114 17.32 3.15 1.07
N ARG A 115 18.05 3.39 2.17
CA ARG A 115 17.67 2.92 3.51
C ARG A 115 16.28 3.44 3.91
N LEU A 116 16.02 4.72 3.70
CA LEU A 116 14.73 5.33 4.04
C LEU A 116 13.58 4.67 3.29
N VAL A 117 13.72 4.44 1.98
CA VAL A 117 12.69 3.73 1.21
C VAL A 117 12.56 2.29 1.70
N GLY A 118 13.66 1.55 1.82
CA GLY A 118 13.64 0.14 2.22
C GLY A 118 12.93 -0.10 3.55
N ILE A 119 13.20 0.74 4.56
CA ILE A 119 12.55 0.63 5.87
C ILE A 119 11.07 1.02 5.80
N PHE A 120 10.75 2.22 5.31
CA PHE A 120 9.38 2.73 5.37
C PHE A 120 8.44 2.01 4.41
N TYR A 121 8.89 1.70 3.19
CA TYR A 121 8.09 0.91 2.24
C TYR A 121 7.99 -0.55 2.70
N GLY A 122 9.03 -1.09 3.35
CA GLY A 122 8.98 -2.43 3.94
C GLY A 122 7.93 -2.53 5.04
N LEU A 123 7.89 -1.57 5.96
CA LEU A 123 6.85 -1.49 6.99
C LEU A 123 5.46 -1.31 6.37
N GLY A 124 5.33 -0.44 5.36
CA GLY A 124 4.08 -0.26 4.61
C GLY A 124 3.62 -1.54 3.92
N LEU A 125 4.54 -2.30 3.33
CA LEU A 125 4.26 -3.59 2.69
C LEU A 125 3.71 -4.61 3.69
N LEU A 126 4.34 -4.74 4.86
CA LEU A 126 3.86 -5.64 5.91
C LEU A 126 2.43 -5.28 6.36
N LEU A 127 2.16 -3.99 6.56
CA LEU A 127 0.82 -3.53 6.93
C LEU A 127 -0.21 -3.76 5.81
N ILE A 128 0.14 -3.50 4.54
CA ILE A 128 -0.74 -3.76 3.40
C ILE A 128 -1.07 -5.26 3.32
N LEU A 129 -0.06 -6.13 3.39
CA LEU A 129 -0.27 -7.58 3.40
C LEU A 129 -1.14 -8.02 4.59
N ALA A 130 -0.94 -7.43 5.76
CA ALA A 130 -1.76 -7.68 6.94
C ALA A 130 -3.15 -7.03 6.89
N SER A 131 -3.45 -6.15 5.94
CA SER A 131 -4.73 -5.43 5.88
C SER A 131 -5.57 -5.83 4.66
N ILE A 132 -5.02 -6.54 3.68
CA ILE A 132 -5.80 -7.05 2.54
C ILE A 132 -6.81 -8.11 3.03
N PRO A 133 -8.09 -8.05 2.57
CA PRO A 133 -9.08 -9.09 2.83
C PRO A 133 -8.74 -10.34 2.02
N TRP A 134 -7.79 -11.13 2.49
CA TRP A 134 -7.48 -12.39 1.83
C TRP A 134 -8.63 -13.39 2.04
N PRO A 135 -8.91 -14.28 1.06
CA PRO A 135 -9.95 -15.31 1.19
C PRO A 135 -9.78 -16.22 2.41
N PHE A 136 -8.54 -16.44 2.84
CA PHE A 136 -8.21 -17.23 4.03
C PHE A 136 -8.35 -16.46 5.36
N ARG A 137 -8.59 -15.13 5.32
CA ARG A 137 -8.79 -14.31 6.51
C ARG A 137 -10.24 -13.88 6.72
N ILE A 138 -10.95 -13.62 5.62
CA ILE A 138 -12.32 -13.12 5.63
C ILE A 138 -13.16 -13.98 4.69
N ALA A 139 -14.18 -14.65 5.25
CA ALA A 139 -15.11 -15.45 4.47
C ALA A 139 -15.82 -14.57 3.41
N GLY A 140 -15.92 -15.06 2.18
CA GLY A 140 -16.51 -14.31 1.06
C GLY A 140 -15.60 -13.23 0.46
N ALA A 141 -14.35 -13.10 0.90
CA ALA A 141 -13.36 -12.30 0.20
C ALA A 141 -12.77 -13.07 -1.00
N GLY A 142 -12.57 -12.37 -2.11
CA GLY A 142 -11.97 -12.90 -3.33
C GLY A 142 -10.53 -12.44 -3.52
N TRP A 143 -9.79 -13.15 -4.38
CA TRP A 143 -8.52 -12.67 -4.91
C TRP A 143 -8.69 -11.52 -5.89
N PHE A 144 -9.90 -11.33 -6.44
CA PHE A 144 -10.29 -10.24 -7.31
C PHE A 144 -11.64 -9.66 -6.88
#